data_AF-A0A846DHA6-F1
#
_entry.id   AF-A0A846DHA6-F1
#
_cell.length_a   1.000
_cell.length_b   1.000
_cell.length_c   1.000
_cell.angle_alpha   90.00
_cell.angle_beta   90.00
_cell.angle_gamma   90.00
#
_symmetry.space_group_name_H-M   'P 1'
#
loop_
_entity.id
_entity.type
_entity.pdbx_description
1 polymer ?
#
loop_
_entity_poly.entity_id
_entity_poly.type
_entity_poly.pdbx_seq_one_letter_code
_entity_poly.pdbx_strand_id
1 'polypeptide(L)'
;MVSSATMGTIPTANRGDIISKKPQTIEEKAKQIAVDKYDMTGAHIKVPTYFLVNYPNGETKALHHVRDAKAISDVIRQMKFEHEDDTQSAQVKRKGFRSGLIPLLAISTLTLFLMTMVILLGIF
;
A
#
# COMPACT_ATOMS: atom_id res chain seq x y z
N MET A 1 -58.02 13.09 -18.29
CA MET A 1 -57.26 11.83 -18.49
C MET A 1 -56.02 11.89 -17.62
N VAL A 2 -56.07 11.27 -16.43
CA VAL A 2 -54.94 11.28 -15.49
C VAL A 2 -54.07 10.06 -15.83
N SER A 3 -52.89 10.35 -16.38
CA SER A 3 -51.90 9.33 -16.76
C SER A 3 -51.38 8.65 -15.50
N SER A 4 -51.76 7.39 -15.28
CA SER A 4 -51.15 6.53 -14.26
C SER A 4 -49.73 6.19 -14.69
N ALA A 5 -48.78 7.02 -14.26
CA ALA A 5 -47.36 6.68 -14.34
C ALA A 5 -47.12 5.43 -13.49
N THR A 6 -46.70 4.36 -14.17
CA THR A 6 -46.10 3.13 -13.64
C THR A 6 -45.52 3.33 -12.25
N MET A 7 -46.16 2.71 -11.27
CA MET A 7 -45.72 2.63 -9.88
C MET A 7 -44.49 1.72 -9.82
N GLY A 8 -43.35 2.26 -10.26
CA GLY A 8 -42.05 1.59 -10.18
C GLY A 8 -41.73 1.33 -8.72
N THR A 9 -41.51 0.06 -8.37
CA THR A 9 -41.07 -0.37 -7.04
C THR A 9 -40.01 0.59 -6.51
N ILE A 10 -40.31 1.30 -5.41
CA ILE A 10 -39.34 2.16 -4.75
C ILE A 10 -38.24 1.23 -4.26
N PRO A 11 -37.02 1.30 -4.81
CA PRO A 11 -35.94 0.46 -4.36
C PRO A 11 -35.65 0.81 -2.90
N THR A 12 -35.53 -0.21 -2.04
CA THR A 12 -35.17 -0.04 -0.62
C THR A 12 -33.76 0.54 -0.46
N ALA A 13 -32.92 0.43 -1.50
CA ALA A 13 -31.56 0.95 -1.54
C ALA A 13 -31.50 2.36 -2.17
N ASN A 14 -30.50 3.16 -1.78
CA ASN A 14 -30.20 4.42 -2.44
C ASN A 14 -29.92 4.19 -3.92
N ARG A 15 -30.34 5.11 -4.79
CA ARG A 15 -30.13 4.98 -6.25
C ARG A 15 -28.68 4.72 -6.63
N GLY A 16 -27.74 5.32 -5.90
CA GLY A 16 -26.32 5.13 -6.12
C GLY A 16 -25.79 3.75 -5.68
N ASP A 17 -26.48 3.03 -4.79
CA ASP A 17 -26.12 1.67 -4.35
C ASP A 17 -26.73 0.58 -5.24
N ILE A 18 -27.58 0.97 -6.21
CA ILE A 18 -28.18 0.06 -7.16
C ILE A 18 -27.13 -0.28 -8.23
N ILE A 19 -26.78 -1.55 -8.29
CA ILE A 19 -25.91 -2.06 -9.36
C ILE A 19 -26.74 -2.23 -10.62
N SER A 20 -26.28 -1.61 -11.70
CA SER A 20 -26.89 -1.77 -13.02
C SER A 20 -26.88 -3.24 -13.42
N LYS A 21 -28.01 -3.72 -13.97
CA LYS A 21 -28.10 -5.06 -14.57
C LYS A 21 -27.32 -5.16 -15.88
N LYS A 22 -26.98 -4.02 -16.49
CA LYS A 22 -26.19 -3.96 -17.72
C LYS A 22 -24.70 -3.89 -17.35
N PRO A 23 -23.80 -4.55 -18.10
CA PRO A 23 -22.37 -4.37 -17.93
C PRO A 23 -22.03 -2.90 -18.18
N GLN A 24 -21.18 -2.33 -17.32
CA GLN A 24 -20.71 -0.94 -17.37
C GLN A 24 -19.19 -0.94 -17.43
N THR A 25 -18.62 0.07 -18.10
CA THR A 25 -17.17 0.23 -18.16
C THR A 25 -16.62 0.71 -16.80
N ILE A 26 -15.30 0.66 -16.64
CA ILE A 26 -14.63 1.16 -15.44
C ILE A 26 -14.84 2.67 -15.30
N GLU A 27 -14.79 3.44 -16.41
CA GLU A 27 -15.00 4.90 -16.34
C GLU A 27 -16.43 5.26 -15.94
N GLU A 28 -17.42 4.48 -16.39
CA GLU A 28 -18.82 4.67 -16.00
C GLU A 28 -19.03 4.40 -14.51
N LYS A 29 -18.46 3.30 -14.00
CA LYS A 29 -18.52 2.95 -12.57
C LYS A 29 -17.81 3.98 -11.69
N ALA A 30 -16.70 4.55 -12.17
CA ALA A 30 -15.96 5.58 -11.46
C ALA A 30 -16.76 6.88 -11.25
N LYS A 31 -17.71 7.19 -12.14
CA LYS A 31 -18.57 8.37 -12.04
C LYS A 31 -19.79 8.15 -11.14
N GLN A 32 -20.04 6.93 -10.69
CA GLN A 32 -21.22 6.59 -9.91
C GLN A 32 -21.07 7.02 -8.45
N ILE A 33 -22.04 7.80 -7.96
CA ILE A 33 -22.04 8.38 -6.61
C ILE A 33 -23.18 7.75 -5.79
N ALA A 34 -22.82 7.21 -4.62
CA ALA A 34 -23.73 6.61 -3.65
C ALA A 34 -24.52 7.67 -2.88
N VAL A 35 -23.79 8.67 -2.38
CA VAL A 35 -24.32 9.75 -1.55
C VAL A 35 -23.76 11.08 -2.05
N ASP A 36 -24.64 12.04 -2.32
CA ASP A 36 -24.30 13.44 -2.64
C ASP A 36 -25.27 14.33 -1.85
N LYS A 37 -24.88 14.68 -0.61
CA LYS A 37 -25.75 15.41 0.32
C LYS A 37 -24.96 16.31 1.26
N TYR A 38 -25.62 17.35 1.76
CA TYR A 38 -25.15 18.16 2.88
C TYR A 38 -25.55 17.50 4.20
N ASP A 39 -24.61 17.43 5.13
CA ASP A 39 -24.88 17.07 6.52
C ASP A 39 -25.47 18.27 7.30
N MET A 40 -26.02 18.01 8.49
CA MET A 40 -26.56 19.03 9.41
C MET A 40 -25.54 20.10 9.79
N THR A 41 -24.23 19.78 9.72
CA THR A 41 -23.11 20.70 9.93
C THR A 41 -22.86 21.64 8.75
N GLY A 42 -23.55 21.46 7.62
CA GLY A 42 -23.30 22.19 6.37
C GLY A 42 -22.16 21.60 5.54
N ALA A 43 -21.52 20.51 5.98
CA ALA A 43 -20.49 19.83 5.21
C ALA A 43 -21.12 19.08 4.01
N HIS A 44 -20.55 19.27 2.82
CA HIS A 44 -20.98 18.54 1.63
C HIS A 44 -20.23 17.21 1.51
N ILE A 45 -20.95 16.10 1.63
CA ILE A 45 -20.38 14.76 1.62
C ILE A 45 -20.71 14.08 0.29
N LYS A 46 -19.66 13.70 -0.44
CA LYS A 46 -19.75 12.87 -1.63
C LYS A 46 -19.08 11.53 -1.39
N VAL A 47 -19.84 10.45 -1.55
CA VAL A 47 -19.35 9.08 -1.40
C VAL A 47 -19.48 8.36 -2.75
N PRO A 48 -18.36 7.88 -3.35
CA PRO A 48 -18.42 7.10 -4.57
C PRO A 48 -19.02 5.71 -4.31
N THR A 49 -19.74 5.15 -5.28
CA THR A 49 -20.28 3.79 -5.18
C THR A 49 -19.19 2.74 -5.37
N TYR A 50 -18.22 3.01 -6.24
CA TYR A 50 -17.11 2.13 -6.55
C TYR A 50 -15.77 2.77 -6.22
N PHE A 51 -14.86 1.97 -5.67
CA PHE A 51 -13.46 2.33 -5.49
C PHE A 51 -12.65 1.80 -6.67
N LEU A 52 -11.86 2.67 -7.27
CA LEU A 52 -10.88 2.26 -8.28
C LEU A 52 -9.63 1.74 -7.57
N VAL A 53 -9.29 0.49 -7.85
CA VAL A 53 -8.10 -0.17 -7.31
C VAL A 53 -7.21 -0.58 -8.46
N ASN A 54 -5.94 -0.20 -8.37
CA ASN A 54 -4.88 -0.67 -9.24
C ASN A 54 -4.13 -1.79 -8.53
N TYR A 55 -4.16 -2.98 -9.10
CA TYR A 55 -3.44 -4.14 -8.57
C TYR A 55 -1.98 -4.15 -9.06
N PRO A 56 -1.07 -4.82 -8.33
CA PRO A 56 0.35 -4.92 -8.72
C PRO A 56 0.59 -5.58 -10.08
N ASN A 57 -0.36 -6.39 -10.56
CA ASN A 57 -0.31 -7.03 -11.87
C ASN A 57 -0.66 -6.08 -13.04
N GLY A 58 -0.94 -4.80 -12.76
CA GLY A 58 -1.35 -3.80 -13.74
C GLY A 58 -2.85 -3.79 -14.06
N GLU A 59 -3.66 -4.60 -13.38
CA GLU A 59 -5.11 -4.65 -13.57
C GLU A 59 -5.81 -3.55 -12.74
N THR A 60 -6.71 -2.79 -13.37
CA THR A 60 -7.58 -1.82 -12.66
C THR A 60 -8.97 -2.40 -12.50
N LYS A 61 -9.52 -2.38 -11.27
CA LYS A 61 -10.90 -2.81 -10.98
C LYS A 61 -11.67 -1.71 -10.26
N ALA A 62 -12.95 -1.57 -10.63
CA ALA A 62 -13.92 -0.79 -9.87
C ALA A 62 -14.63 -1.72 -8.88
N LEU A 63 -14.28 -1.64 -7.59
CA LEU A 63 -14.83 -2.45 -6.51
C LEU A 63 -16.01 -1.75 -5.83
N HIS A 64 -17.15 -2.41 -5.73
CA HIS A 64 -18.34 -1.86 -5.07
C HIS A 64 -18.16 -1.83 -3.55
N HIS A 65 -18.40 -0.68 -2.93
CA HIS A 65 -18.15 -0.44 -1.50
C HIS A 65 -18.80 -1.48 -0.55
N VAL A 66 -20.03 -1.93 -0.83
CA VAL A 66 -20.68 -3.03 -0.08
C VAL A 66 -20.37 -4.44 -0.61
N ARG A 67 -20.71 -4.74 -1.88
CA ARG A 67 -20.64 -6.12 -2.39
C ARG A 67 -19.22 -6.69 -2.43
N ASP A 68 -18.22 -5.85 -2.68
CA ASP A 68 -16.83 -6.26 -2.83
C ASP A 68 -16.02 -5.98 -1.56
N ALA A 69 -16.67 -5.83 -0.40
CA ALA A 69 -16.03 -5.51 0.88
C ALA A 69 -14.87 -6.47 1.22
N LYS A 70 -15.01 -7.77 0.89
CA LYS A 70 -13.93 -8.74 1.07
C LYS A 70 -12.72 -8.40 0.22
N ALA A 71 -12.91 -8.17 -1.08
CA ALA A 71 -11.83 -7.80 -1.99
C ALA A 71 -11.16 -6.48 -1.57
N ILE A 72 -11.95 -5.50 -1.13
CA ILE A 72 -11.43 -4.24 -0.58
C ILE A 72 -10.57 -4.49 0.66
N SER A 73 -11.03 -5.34 1.58
CA SER A 73 -10.23 -5.72 2.76
C SER A 73 -8.94 -6.42 2.35
N ASP A 74 -8.99 -7.31 1.36
CA ASP A 74 -7.81 -8.03 0.86
C ASP A 74 -6.79 -7.05 0.26
N VAL A 75 -7.24 -6.07 -0.51
CA VAL A 75 -6.41 -4.98 -1.07
C VAL A 75 -5.75 -4.16 0.03
N ILE A 76 -6.52 -3.72 1.03
CA ILE A 76 -5.99 -2.95 2.17
C ILE A 76 -4.92 -3.75 2.92
N ARG A 77 -5.14 -5.05 3.13
CA ARG A 77 -4.16 -5.91 3.79
C ARG A 77 -2.87 -6.02 2.96
N GLN A 78 -2.98 -6.23 1.65
CA GLN A 78 -1.82 -6.28 0.75
C GLN A 78 -1.02 -4.97 0.78
N MET A 79 -1.69 -3.82 0.65
CA MET A 79 -1.04 -2.50 0.72
C MET A 79 -0.38 -2.24 2.07
N LYS A 80 -1.00 -2.67 3.18
CA LYS A 80 -0.41 -2.54 4.52
C LYS A 80 0.89 -3.35 4.64
N PHE A 81 0.92 -4.58 4.11
CA PHE A 81 2.13 -5.40 4.14
C PHE A 81 3.27 -4.77 3.33
N GLU A 82 2.99 -4.22 2.15
CA GLU A 82 4.00 -3.52 1.34
C GLU A 82 4.57 -2.28 2.07
N HIS A 83 3.75 -1.56 2.83
CA HIS A 83 4.20 -0.36 3.55
C HIS A 83 5.05 -0.65 4.80
N GLU A 84 4.86 -1.81 5.45
CA GLU A 84 5.69 -2.23 6.60
C GLU A 84 7.10 -2.68 6.17
N ASP A 85 7.31 -3.07 4.91
CA ASP A 85 8.63 -3.37 4.36
C ASP A 85 9.47 -2.10 4.13
N ASP A 86 8.85 -0.95 3.86
CA ASP A 86 9.55 0.32 3.68
C ASP A 86 10.10 0.93 4.97
N THR A 87 9.56 0.53 6.13
CA THR A 87 10.16 0.89 7.42
C THR A 87 11.31 -0.05 7.83
N GLN A 88 11.58 -1.10 7.04
CA GLN A 88 12.74 -1.99 7.22
C GLN A 88 13.75 -1.94 6.05
N SER A 89 13.40 -1.36 4.91
CA SER A 89 14.31 -1.23 3.75
C SER A 89 15.35 -0.10 3.88
N ALA A 90 15.21 0.80 4.87
CA ALA A 90 16.26 1.77 5.24
C ALA A 90 17.44 1.17 6.03
N GLN A 91 17.52 -0.16 6.20
CA GLN A 91 18.57 -0.81 6.98
C GLN A 91 19.14 -2.11 6.37
N VAL A 92 19.27 -2.20 5.04
CA VAL A 92 20.16 -3.23 4.45
C VAL A 92 21.15 -2.63 3.45
N LYS A 93 21.97 -1.70 3.95
CA LYS A 93 23.39 -1.67 3.59
C LYS A 93 24.21 -1.91 4.84
N ARG A 94 24.04 -3.10 5.45
CA ARG A 94 25.01 -3.62 6.42
C ARG A 94 26.31 -3.94 5.67
N LYS A 95 27.11 -2.92 5.38
CA LYS A 95 28.55 -3.10 5.18
C LYS A 95 29.03 -3.72 6.49
N GLY A 96 29.33 -5.01 6.44
CA GLY A 96 29.43 -5.87 7.62
C GLY A 96 30.33 -5.25 8.69
N PHE A 97 29.85 -5.26 9.93
CA PHE A 97 30.59 -4.91 11.15
C PHE A 97 31.95 -5.64 11.27
N ARG A 98 32.14 -6.72 10.49
CA ARG A 98 33.40 -7.44 10.33
C ARG A 98 34.50 -6.67 9.56
N SER A 99 34.17 -5.63 8.79
CA SER A 99 35.17 -4.96 7.93
C SER A 99 36.13 -4.04 8.69
N GLY A 100 35.80 -3.62 9.92
CA GLY A 100 36.66 -2.76 10.74
C GLY A 100 37.58 -3.55 11.68
N LEU A 101 37.13 -4.71 12.16
CA LEU A 101 37.84 -5.50 13.17
C LEU A 101 39.00 -6.30 12.54
N ILE A 102 38.80 -6.82 11.31
CA ILE A 102 39.82 -7.57 10.58
C ILE A 102 41.06 -6.72 10.24
N PRO A 103 40.97 -5.51 9.65
CA PRO A 103 42.17 -4.70 9.41
C PRO A 103 42.84 -4.26 10.71
N LEU A 104 42.09 -4.01 11.79
CA LEU A 104 42.65 -3.58 13.06
C LEU A 104 43.45 -4.71 13.73
N LEU A 105 42.95 -5.94 13.66
CA LEU A 105 43.63 -7.13 14.17
C LEU A 105 44.84 -7.52 13.28
N ALA A 106 44.73 -7.34 11.96
CA ALA A 106 45.85 -7.51 11.03
C ALA A 106 46.98 -6.48 11.26
N ILE A 107 46.64 -5.21 11.49
CA ILE A 107 47.64 -4.17 11.81
C ILE A 107 48.29 -4.46 13.16
N SER A 108 47.51 -4.81 14.18
CA SER A 108 48.05 -5.13 15.51
C SER A 108 48.97 -6.35 15.53
N THR A 109 48.68 -7.37 14.72
CA THR A 109 49.53 -8.57 14.64
C THR A 109 50.80 -8.29 13.82
N LEU A 110 50.70 -7.49 12.77
CA LEU A 110 51.86 -7.08 11.96
C LEU A 110 52.84 -6.21 12.76
N THR A 111 52.37 -5.27 13.58
CA THR A 111 53.24 -4.42 14.41
C THR A 111 53.98 -5.24 15.47
N LEU A 112 53.29 -6.20 16.11
CA LEU A 112 53.92 -7.10 17.07
C LEU A 112 54.96 -8.02 16.40
N PHE A 113 54.67 -8.50 15.19
CA PHE A 113 55.63 -9.29 14.42
C PHE A 113 56.86 -8.46 14.02
N LEU A 114 56.69 -7.20 13.62
CA LEU A 114 57.81 -6.32 13.30
C LEU A 114 58.68 -6.05 14.53
N MET A 115 58.07 -5.75 15.68
CA MET A 115 58.79 -5.52 16.95
C MET A 115 59.61 -6.74 17.36
N THR A 116 59.02 -7.94 17.27
CA THR A 116 59.72 -9.19 17.61
C THR A 116 60.83 -9.52 16.61
N MET A 117 60.65 -9.25 15.31
CA MET A 117 61.69 -9.40 14.30
C MET A 117 62.87 -8.43 14.50
N VAL A 118 62.63 -7.17 14.90
CA VAL A 118 63.71 -6.21 15.22
C VAL A 118 64.53 -6.68 16.42
N ILE A 119 63.87 -7.25 17.43
CA ILE A 119 64.54 -7.84 18.60
C ILE A 119 65.36 -9.08 18.19
N LEU A 120 64.83 -9.92 17.29
CA LEU A 120 65.50 -11.13 16.82
C LEU A 120 66.68 -10.85 15.87
N LEU A 121 66.60 -9.79 15.07
CA LEU A 121 67.63 -9.34 14.13
C LEU A 121 68.73 -8.49 14.79
N GLY A 122 68.66 -8.24 16.11
CA GLY A 122 69.79 -7.75 16.88
C GLY A 122 70.23 -6.33 16.52
N ILE A 123 69.36 -5.35 16.72
CA ILE A 123 69.83 -3.99 17.04
C ILE A 123 69.71 -3.82 18.56
N PHE A 124 70.63 -4.46 19.27
CA PHE A 124 71.19 -4.03 20.54
C PHE A 124 72.68 -4.38 20.52
#